data_AF-A0A0D8IBC8-F1
#
_entry.id   AF-A0A0D8IBC8-F1
#
_cell.length_a   1.000
_cell.length_b   1.000
_cell.length_c   1.000
_cell.angle_alpha   90.00
_cell.angle_beta   90.00
_cell.angle_gamma   90.00
#
_symmetry.space_group_name_H-M   'P 1'
#
loop_
_entity.id
_entity.type
_entity.pdbx_description
1 polymer ?
#
loop_
_entity_poly.entity_id
_entity_poly.type
_entity_poly.pdbx_seq_one_letter_code
_entity_poly.pdbx_strand_id
1 'polypeptide(L)'
;MQHKGCVMELREETMVVMTEQCSFYEIQKRKNIQEGMEIEFYEKEIVLHKNQTLRTFSLVAAAVLLLIITSVYGLKSWNTANQLMAVVTIDINPSIQLEVNNKNQVLKAIAVNKEAETLSLDALEKKPFQEAFQLLLRELREKGYVLKEQENYVLIATVFLQEEEIETEKFRKMIEATKEEVELEALKQGEKIEVITIEATEDLLMTAREEKTSVGKLQVYQNLKEYKNDKIDVDTTEEKKVKEIKVKEMKVKELIQLQNQDEEQDKKQNKKQEEKQNEKQGGKVKEHPIFDQHPGSKKEEKVPPAVQKEQQKLNHYTNDQEEKGTVIKKKEHPVFEEHPGQGKKSEKIKENKGKNSRE
;
A
#
# COMPACT_ATOMS: atom_id res chain seq x y z
N MET A 1 -37.05 -24.76 56.01
CA MET A 1 -37.67 -25.43 57.16
C MET A 1 -37.05 -24.89 58.46
N GLN A 2 -37.53 -25.34 59.61
CA GLN A 2 -37.01 -25.01 60.95
C GLN A 2 -36.53 -26.32 61.60
N HIS A 3 -35.39 -26.26 62.27
CA HIS A 3 -34.71 -27.40 62.87
C HIS A 3 -34.38 -27.08 64.33
N LYS A 4 -34.27 -28.12 65.15
CA LYS A 4 -33.91 -28.05 66.57
C LYS A 4 -32.78 -29.05 66.83
N GLY A 5 -31.78 -28.66 67.60
CA GLY A 5 -30.60 -29.50 67.84
C GLY A 5 -29.61 -28.93 68.83
N CYS A 6 -28.67 -29.78 69.24
CA CYS A 6 -27.62 -29.46 70.22
C CYS A 6 -26.35 -28.94 69.54
N VAL A 7 -25.74 -27.89 70.09
CA VAL A 7 -24.47 -27.33 69.62
C VAL A 7 -23.32 -28.24 70.01
N MET A 8 -22.64 -28.79 69.01
CA MET A 8 -21.56 -29.78 69.16
C MET A 8 -20.16 -29.17 69.14
N GLU A 9 -19.98 -28.06 68.43
CA GLU A 9 -18.67 -27.44 68.19
C GLU A 9 -18.83 -25.94 67.92
N LEU A 10 -18.05 -25.08 68.58
CA LEU A 10 -17.95 -23.64 68.31
C LEU A 10 -16.64 -23.29 67.58
N ARG A 11 -16.73 -23.02 66.27
CA ARG A 11 -15.60 -22.54 65.43
C ARG A 11 -15.44 -21.03 65.55
N GLU A 12 -14.57 -20.41 64.75
CA GLU A 12 -14.36 -18.95 64.79
C GLU A 12 -15.64 -18.20 64.36
N GLU A 13 -16.10 -18.42 63.12
CA GLU A 13 -17.25 -17.75 62.49
C GLU A 13 -18.55 -18.60 62.46
N THR A 14 -18.44 -19.91 62.67
CA THR A 14 -19.54 -20.88 62.54
C THR A 14 -19.72 -21.73 63.80
N MET A 15 -20.78 -22.53 63.84
CA MET A 15 -20.99 -23.56 64.84
C MET A 15 -21.69 -24.78 64.25
N VAL A 16 -21.36 -25.97 64.74
CA VAL A 16 -21.94 -27.24 64.30
C VAL A 16 -23.07 -27.64 65.25
N VAL A 17 -24.23 -28.00 64.70
CA VAL A 17 -25.43 -28.39 65.44
C VAL A 17 -25.90 -29.77 64.98
N MET A 18 -26.15 -30.67 65.93
CA MET A 18 -26.71 -32.01 65.67
C MET A 18 -28.20 -32.02 66.03
N THR A 19 -29.07 -32.36 65.08
CA THR A 19 -30.51 -32.52 65.32
C THR A 19 -30.85 -33.90 65.90
N GLU A 20 -32.08 -34.06 66.38
CA GLU A 20 -32.63 -35.33 66.89
C GLU A 20 -32.51 -36.50 65.88
N GLN A 21 -32.42 -36.20 64.58
CA GLN A 21 -32.24 -37.18 63.49
C GLN A 21 -30.76 -37.52 63.23
N CYS A 22 -29.87 -37.24 64.19
CA CYS A 22 -28.41 -37.37 64.09
C CYS A 22 -27.80 -36.65 62.87
N SER A 23 -28.48 -35.61 62.37
CA SER A 23 -28.04 -34.83 61.21
C SER A 23 -27.25 -33.61 61.67
N PHE A 24 -26.06 -33.43 61.12
CA PHE A 24 -25.15 -32.33 61.47
C PHE A 24 -25.28 -31.17 60.47
N TYR A 25 -25.44 -29.96 61.00
CA TYR A 25 -25.56 -28.73 60.23
C TYR A 25 -24.57 -27.69 60.75
N GLU A 26 -23.80 -27.08 59.85
CA GLU A 26 -22.97 -25.92 60.18
C GLU A 26 -23.77 -24.64 59.92
N ILE A 27 -23.90 -23.79 60.95
CA ILE A 27 -24.65 -22.53 60.89
C ILE A 27 -23.78 -21.35 61.36
N GLN A 28 -24.16 -20.13 60.96
CA GLN A 28 -23.45 -18.91 61.40
C GLN A 28 -23.47 -18.77 62.93
N LYS A 29 -22.32 -18.47 63.53
CA LYS A 29 -22.16 -18.41 64.99
C LYS A 29 -22.99 -17.29 65.62
N ARG A 30 -23.80 -17.64 66.62
CA ARG A 30 -24.61 -16.69 67.39
C ARG A 30 -23.88 -16.29 68.68
N LYS A 31 -24.11 -15.06 69.16
CA LYS A 31 -23.59 -14.60 70.46
C LYS A 31 -24.29 -15.31 71.61
N ASN A 32 -23.58 -15.47 72.73
CA ASN A 32 -24.07 -16.06 73.98
C ASN A 32 -24.55 -17.52 73.87
N ILE A 33 -23.99 -18.28 72.93
CA ILE A 33 -24.19 -19.73 72.78
C ILE A 33 -22.93 -20.47 73.28
N GLN A 34 -23.13 -21.63 73.89
CA GLN A 34 -22.11 -22.56 74.39
C GLN A 34 -22.35 -23.96 73.82
N GLU A 35 -21.32 -24.80 73.82
CA GLU A 35 -21.44 -26.22 73.46
C GLU A 35 -22.34 -26.95 74.47
N GLY A 36 -23.10 -27.94 73.98
CA GLY A 36 -24.15 -28.61 74.77
C GLY A 36 -25.48 -27.84 74.87
N MET A 37 -25.58 -26.59 74.40
CA MET A 37 -26.86 -25.87 74.34
C MET A 37 -27.74 -26.40 73.22
N GLU A 38 -29.04 -26.57 73.51
CA GLU A 38 -30.04 -26.80 72.48
C GLU A 38 -30.54 -25.47 71.89
N ILE A 39 -30.61 -25.39 70.56
CA ILE A 39 -31.05 -24.21 69.82
C ILE A 39 -31.96 -24.58 68.64
N GLU A 40 -32.80 -23.63 68.26
CA GLU A 40 -33.58 -23.69 67.02
C GLU A 40 -32.96 -22.80 65.92
N PHE A 41 -32.97 -23.28 64.69
CA PHE A 41 -32.41 -22.58 63.53
C PHE A 41 -33.22 -22.87 62.26
N TYR A 42 -33.22 -21.91 61.34
CA TYR A 42 -33.83 -22.06 60.03
C TYR A 42 -32.83 -22.57 59.00
N GLU A 43 -33.33 -23.31 58.01
CA GLU A 43 -32.55 -23.83 56.87
C GLU A 43 -31.71 -22.74 56.15
N LYS A 44 -32.19 -21.49 56.13
CA LYS A 44 -31.49 -20.31 55.61
C LYS A 44 -30.22 -19.89 56.38
N GLU A 45 -30.01 -20.43 57.58
CA GLU A 45 -28.85 -20.15 58.43
C GLU A 45 -27.71 -21.16 58.22
N ILE A 46 -27.94 -22.21 57.42
CA ILE A 46 -26.97 -23.25 57.08
C ILE A 46 -25.89 -22.70 56.13
N VAL A 47 -24.63 -22.92 56.49
CA VAL A 47 -23.45 -22.43 55.76
C VAL A 47 -23.15 -23.36 54.57
N LEU A 48 -23.76 -23.05 53.44
CA LEU A 48 -23.53 -23.75 52.18
C LEU A 48 -22.14 -23.39 51.61
N HIS A 49 -21.19 -24.29 51.83
CA HIS A 49 -19.82 -24.23 51.29
C HIS A 49 -19.82 -24.33 49.76
N LYS A 50 -19.80 -23.19 49.08
CA LYS A 50 -19.66 -23.11 47.61
C LYS A 50 -18.21 -23.40 47.21
N ASN A 51 -17.99 -24.41 46.36
CA ASN A 51 -16.67 -24.80 45.85
C ASN A 51 -16.00 -23.67 45.05
N GLN A 52 -15.21 -22.84 45.73
CA GLN A 52 -14.51 -21.69 45.14
C GLN A 52 -13.46 -22.09 44.10
N THR A 53 -12.96 -23.33 44.17
CA THR A 53 -12.00 -23.92 43.22
C THR A 53 -12.47 -23.86 41.77
N LEU A 54 -13.76 -24.07 41.51
CA LEU A 54 -14.31 -23.98 40.14
C LEU A 54 -14.19 -22.55 39.57
N ARG A 55 -14.25 -21.52 40.42
CA ARG A 55 -14.10 -20.11 40.02
C ARG A 55 -12.64 -19.76 39.72
N THR A 56 -11.68 -20.31 40.46
CA THR A 56 -10.25 -20.10 40.16
C THR A 56 -9.82 -20.84 38.91
N PHE A 57 -10.25 -22.09 38.70
CA PHE A 57 -10.02 -22.80 37.44
C PHE A 57 -10.63 -22.09 36.23
N SER A 58 -11.84 -21.53 36.36
CA SER A 58 -12.47 -20.73 35.29
C SER A 58 -11.66 -19.47 34.93
N LEU A 59 -11.12 -18.75 35.92
CA LEU A 59 -10.26 -17.59 35.70
C LEU A 59 -8.94 -17.96 35.00
N VAL A 60 -8.29 -19.05 35.43
CA VAL A 60 -7.06 -19.55 34.79
C VAL A 60 -7.33 -19.98 33.34
N ALA A 61 -8.42 -20.71 33.09
CA ALA A 61 -8.81 -21.12 31.74
C ALA A 61 -9.08 -19.91 30.83
N ALA A 62 -9.76 -18.87 31.32
CA ALA A 62 -10.01 -17.64 30.57
C ALA A 62 -8.70 -16.87 30.25
N ALA A 63 -7.77 -16.81 31.20
CA ALA A 63 -6.45 -16.18 30.99
C ALA A 63 -5.62 -16.95 29.94
N VAL A 64 -5.58 -18.28 30.01
CA VAL A 64 -4.91 -19.13 29.02
C VAL A 64 -5.56 -19.00 27.64
N LEU A 65 -6.89 -18.94 27.56
CA LEU A 65 -7.61 -18.71 26.30
C LEU A 65 -7.23 -17.35 25.68
N LEU A 66 -7.20 -16.28 26.47
CA LEU A 66 -6.76 -14.96 26.01
C LEU A 66 -5.31 -14.96 25.53
N LEU A 67 -4.40 -15.63 26.23
CA LEU A 67 -3.01 -15.77 25.79
C LEU A 67 -2.89 -16.54 24.46
N ILE A 68 -3.64 -17.63 24.27
CA ILE A 68 -3.67 -18.38 23.01
C ILE A 68 -4.22 -17.50 21.87
N ILE A 69 -5.36 -16.83 22.09
CA ILE A 69 -5.98 -15.93 21.11
C ILE A 69 -5.00 -14.82 20.71
N THR A 70 -4.50 -14.06 21.69
CA THR A 70 -3.58 -12.93 21.44
C THR A 70 -2.26 -13.38 20.81
N SER A 71 -1.74 -14.56 21.16
CA SER A 71 -0.57 -15.14 20.52
C SER A 71 -0.84 -15.50 19.06
N VAL A 72 -1.93 -16.22 18.75
CA VAL A 72 -2.24 -16.65 17.36
C VAL A 72 -2.51 -15.45 16.45
N TYR A 73 -3.34 -14.49 16.89
CA TYR A 73 -3.60 -13.27 16.10
C TYR A 73 -2.37 -12.35 16.02
N GLY A 74 -1.59 -12.24 17.10
CA GLY A 74 -0.35 -11.46 17.14
C GLY A 74 0.71 -12.02 16.20
N LEU A 75 0.98 -13.33 16.25
CA LEU A 75 1.92 -14.02 15.37
C LEU A 75 1.47 -13.95 13.91
N LYS A 76 0.19 -14.15 13.59
CA LYS A 76 -0.30 -13.97 12.21
C LYS A 76 -0.09 -12.54 11.73
N SER A 77 -0.48 -11.54 12.51
CA SER A 77 -0.32 -10.12 12.17
C SER A 77 1.15 -9.73 12.00
N TRP A 78 2.04 -10.24 12.84
CA TRP A 78 3.49 -10.04 12.75
C TRP A 78 4.09 -10.69 11.51
N ASN A 79 3.70 -11.93 11.20
CA ASN A 79 4.24 -12.66 10.06
C ASN A 79 3.80 -12.02 8.74
N THR A 80 2.50 -11.75 8.57
CA THR A 80 1.97 -11.00 7.42
C THR A 80 2.63 -9.62 7.28
N ALA A 81 2.89 -8.92 8.39
CA ALA A 81 3.56 -7.61 8.38
C ALA A 81 5.06 -7.64 8.06
N ASN A 82 5.73 -8.80 8.10
CA ASN A 82 7.13 -8.93 7.70
C ASN A 82 7.31 -9.81 6.45
N GLN A 83 6.21 -10.09 5.76
CA GLN A 83 6.21 -10.86 4.52
C GLN A 83 6.61 -9.95 3.35
N LEU A 84 7.68 -10.33 2.64
CA LEU A 84 8.13 -9.64 1.43
C LEU A 84 7.05 -9.73 0.34
N MET A 85 6.52 -8.59 -0.10
CA MET A 85 5.48 -8.49 -1.14
C MET A 85 6.08 -8.09 -2.49
N ALA A 86 7.00 -7.13 -2.49
CA ALA A 86 7.61 -6.61 -3.71
C ALA A 86 9.08 -6.25 -3.51
N VAL A 87 9.85 -6.35 -4.59
CA VAL A 87 11.19 -5.79 -4.70
C VAL A 87 11.14 -4.61 -5.66
N VAL A 88 11.62 -3.45 -5.22
CA VAL A 88 11.66 -2.22 -6.02
C VAL A 88 13.09 -1.79 -6.21
N THR A 89 13.58 -1.68 -7.46
CA THR A 89 14.85 -1.03 -7.73
C THR A 89 14.64 0.43 -8.15
N ILE A 90 15.33 1.33 -7.47
CA ILE A 90 15.34 2.78 -7.73
C ILE A 90 16.70 3.10 -8.35
N ASP A 91 16.67 3.38 -9.65
CA ASP A 91 17.83 3.70 -10.48
C ASP A 91 17.85 5.20 -10.79
N ILE A 92 18.94 5.87 -10.40
CA ILE A 92 19.25 7.26 -10.78
C ILE A 92 20.69 7.37 -11.32
N ASN A 93 21.58 6.48 -10.85
CA ASN A 93 22.99 6.71 -10.53
C ASN A 93 23.11 7.48 -9.19
N PRO A 94 23.01 6.78 -8.02
CA PRO A 94 23.18 5.33 -7.80
C PRO A 94 21.97 4.43 -8.12
N SER A 95 22.12 3.14 -7.84
CA SER A 95 21.11 2.07 -7.98
C SER A 95 20.87 1.38 -6.64
N ILE A 96 19.63 1.43 -6.14
CA ILE A 96 19.23 0.93 -4.81
C ILE A 96 18.11 -0.12 -4.99
N GLN A 97 18.15 -1.22 -4.25
CA GLN A 97 17.05 -2.18 -4.14
C GLN A 97 16.37 -2.03 -2.77
N LEU A 98 15.04 -1.88 -2.75
CA LEU A 98 14.21 -1.93 -1.57
C LEU A 98 13.39 -3.22 -1.57
N GLU A 99 13.41 -3.96 -0.47
CA GLU A 99 12.51 -5.08 -0.20
C GLU A 99 11.32 -4.54 0.61
N VAL A 100 10.08 -4.72 0.14
CA VAL A 100 8.89 -4.01 0.64
C VAL A 100 7.76 -4.98 1.01
N ASN A 101 7.11 -4.76 2.15
CA ASN A 101 5.97 -5.55 2.62
C ASN A 101 4.62 -5.01 2.11
N ASN A 102 3.54 -5.73 2.42
CA ASN A 102 2.16 -5.34 2.13
C ASN A 102 1.59 -4.16 2.92
N LYS A 103 2.33 -3.67 3.94
CA LYS A 103 2.06 -2.39 4.60
C LYS A 103 2.79 -1.23 3.90
N ASN A 104 3.34 -1.48 2.72
CA ASN A 104 4.17 -0.58 1.92
C ASN A 104 5.43 -0.11 2.67
N GLN A 105 5.88 -0.83 3.70
CA GLN A 105 7.07 -0.52 4.48
C GLN A 105 8.30 -1.23 3.91
N VAL A 106 9.43 -0.51 3.88
CA VAL A 106 10.74 -1.08 3.53
C VAL A 106 11.16 -2.05 4.64
N LEU A 107 11.27 -3.34 4.31
CA LEU A 107 11.84 -4.36 5.18
C LEU A 107 13.37 -4.26 5.23
N LYS A 108 13.99 -3.92 4.08
CA LYS A 108 15.44 -3.85 3.90
C LYS A 108 15.79 -2.97 2.70
N ALA A 109 16.93 -2.28 2.77
CA ALA A 109 17.51 -1.52 1.66
C ALA A 109 18.90 -2.05 1.32
N ILE A 110 19.25 -2.10 0.02
CA ILE A 110 20.48 -2.73 -0.48
C ILE A 110 21.11 -1.87 -1.59
N ALA A 111 22.41 -1.63 -1.49
CA ALA A 111 23.21 -1.04 -2.56
C ALA A 111 23.38 -2.05 -3.71
N VAL A 112 22.94 -1.69 -4.92
CA VAL A 112 23.06 -2.57 -6.11
C VAL A 112 24.36 -2.28 -6.87
N ASN A 113 24.79 -1.02 -6.88
CA ASN A 113 26.06 -0.58 -7.43
C ASN A 113 26.94 0.09 -6.38
N LYS A 114 28.23 0.27 -6.72
CA LYS A 114 29.25 0.81 -5.82
C LYS A 114 28.94 2.23 -5.34
N GLU A 115 28.30 3.03 -6.18
CA GLU A 115 27.90 4.39 -5.86
C GLU A 115 26.87 4.40 -4.70
N ALA A 116 26.02 3.36 -4.60
CA ALA A 116 25.01 3.23 -3.56
C ALA A 116 25.59 2.77 -2.21
N GLU A 117 26.79 2.17 -2.19
CA GLU A 117 27.52 1.84 -0.94
C GLU A 117 27.81 3.08 -0.08
N THR A 118 27.76 4.27 -0.67
CA THR A 118 27.95 5.54 0.02
C THR A 118 26.71 6.04 0.76
N LEU A 119 25.53 5.45 0.54
CA LEU A 119 24.23 5.94 1.01
C LEU A 119 23.84 5.39 2.38
N SER A 120 23.00 6.13 3.09
CA SER A 120 22.57 5.84 4.46
C SER A 120 21.39 4.86 4.50
N LEU A 121 21.50 3.75 3.77
CA LEU A 121 20.38 2.87 3.42
C LEU A 121 19.62 2.29 4.63
N ASP A 122 20.30 2.01 5.74
CA ASP A 122 19.69 1.57 7.01
C ASP A 122 18.61 2.53 7.52
N ALA A 123 18.73 3.84 7.22
CA ALA A 123 17.77 4.87 7.63
C ALA A 123 16.44 4.81 6.84
N LEU A 124 16.39 4.02 5.76
CA LEU A 124 15.18 3.78 4.96
C LEU A 124 14.31 2.65 5.52
N GLU A 125 14.87 1.75 6.33
CA GLU A 125 14.15 0.58 6.85
C GLU A 125 13.00 0.95 7.81
N LYS A 126 11.99 0.08 7.82
CA LYS A 126 10.73 0.16 8.60
C LYS A 126 9.84 1.36 8.26
N LYS A 127 10.29 2.29 7.41
CA LYS A 127 9.51 3.43 6.90
C LYS A 127 8.58 3.02 5.76
N PRO A 128 7.44 3.70 5.56
CA PRO A 128 6.68 3.61 4.31
C PRO A 128 7.54 3.98 3.10
N PHE A 129 7.29 3.34 1.96
CA PHE A 129 8.02 3.53 0.70
C PHE A 129 8.12 5.02 0.29
N GLN A 130 7.02 5.77 0.43
CA GLN A 130 6.97 7.22 0.19
C GLN A 130 7.98 8.00 1.03
N GLU A 131 8.00 7.77 2.36
CA GLU A 131 8.92 8.44 3.26
C GLU A 131 10.38 8.03 2.98
N ALA A 132 10.62 6.73 2.73
CA ALA A 132 11.93 6.22 2.36
C ALA A 132 12.44 6.82 1.04
N PHE A 133 11.59 6.95 0.02
CA PHE A 133 11.96 7.53 -1.27
C PHE A 133 12.21 9.04 -1.18
N GLN A 134 11.40 9.79 -0.42
CA GLN A 134 11.65 11.22 -0.15
C GLN A 134 12.96 11.44 0.63
N LEU A 135 13.31 10.55 1.57
CA LEU A 135 14.59 10.59 2.29
C LEU A 135 15.77 10.26 1.38
N LEU A 136 15.65 9.21 0.57
CA LEU A 136 16.65 8.84 -0.44
C LEU A 136 16.90 10.00 -1.42
N LEU A 137 15.85 10.59 -1.99
CA LEU A 137 15.96 11.75 -2.88
C LEU A 137 16.53 13.01 -2.18
N ARG A 138 16.48 13.11 -0.85
CA ARG A 138 17.13 14.19 -0.09
C ARG A 138 18.64 13.94 0.00
N GLU A 139 19.04 12.74 0.43
CA GLU A 139 20.46 12.34 0.48
C GLU A 139 21.13 12.40 -0.90
N LEU A 140 20.40 12.05 -1.97
CA LEU A 140 20.90 12.14 -3.35
C LEU A 140 21.07 13.57 -3.86
N ARG A 141 20.25 14.53 -3.41
CA ARG A 141 20.49 15.98 -3.64
C ARG A 141 21.73 16.45 -2.89
N GLU A 142 21.83 16.09 -1.60
CA GLU A 142 22.96 16.47 -0.74
C GLU A 142 24.31 15.95 -1.26
N LYS A 143 24.31 14.77 -1.91
CA LYS A 143 25.48 14.17 -2.56
C LYS A 143 25.68 14.57 -4.03
N GLY A 144 24.84 15.45 -4.58
CA GLY A 144 24.98 15.98 -5.94
C GLY A 144 24.63 14.99 -7.07
N TYR A 145 23.91 13.91 -6.75
CA TYR A 145 23.37 12.98 -7.75
C TYR A 145 22.08 13.51 -8.41
N VAL A 146 21.37 14.42 -7.74
CA VAL A 146 20.24 15.19 -8.28
C VAL A 146 20.64 16.66 -8.35
N LEU A 147 20.58 17.26 -9.55
CA LEU A 147 21.10 18.60 -9.85
C LEU A 147 20.00 19.51 -10.43
N LYS A 148 19.78 20.69 -9.84
CA LYS A 148 18.65 21.57 -10.20
C LYS A 148 18.61 21.99 -11.67
N GLU A 149 19.76 22.40 -12.20
CA GLU A 149 19.89 22.94 -13.58
C GLU A 149 19.88 21.85 -14.68
N GLN A 150 19.58 20.60 -14.36
CA GLN A 150 19.62 19.46 -15.29
C GLN A 150 18.33 18.64 -15.22
N GLU A 151 17.97 17.94 -16.30
CA GLU A 151 16.93 16.89 -16.20
C GLU A 151 17.53 15.65 -15.53
N ASN A 152 16.98 15.31 -14.36
CA ASN A 152 17.31 14.15 -13.57
C ASN A 152 16.23 13.08 -13.81
N TYR A 153 16.66 11.85 -14.06
CA TYR A 153 15.75 10.73 -14.34
C TYR A 153 15.81 9.72 -13.20
N VAL A 154 14.62 9.36 -12.69
CA VAL A 154 14.46 8.27 -11.73
C VAL A 154 13.73 7.13 -12.42
N LEU A 155 14.31 5.94 -12.43
CA LEU A 155 13.65 4.73 -12.90
C LEU A 155 13.29 3.86 -11.69
N ILE A 156 12.00 3.63 -11.49
CA ILE A 156 11.45 2.77 -10.44
C ILE A 156 10.92 1.50 -11.11
N ALA A 157 11.62 0.39 -10.92
CA ALA A 157 11.20 -0.92 -11.42
C ALA A 157 10.70 -1.81 -10.30
N THR A 158 9.49 -2.34 -10.43
CA THR A 158 8.81 -3.14 -9.40
C THR A 158 8.65 -4.59 -9.84
N VAL A 159 9.02 -5.51 -8.95
CA VAL A 159 8.82 -6.96 -9.11
C VAL A 159 7.93 -7.43 -7.96
N PHE A 160 6.73 -7.89 -8.28
CA PHE A 160 5.81 -8.45 -7.29
C PHE A 160 6.13 -9.93 -7.05
N LEU A 161 6.26 -10.31 -5.78
CA LEU A 161 6.58 -11.67 -5.31
C LEU A 161 5.40 -12.32 -4.57
N GLN A 162 4.20 -11.76 -4.71
CA GLN A 162 2.96 -12.28 -4.15
C GLN A 162 1.81 -12.09 -5.14
N GLU A 163 0.92 -13.08 -5.20
CA GLU A 163 -0.23 -13.13 -6.10
C GLU A 163 -1.46 -12.36 -5.55
N GLU A 164 -1.36 -11.70 -4.39
CA GLU A 164 -2.47 -10.93 -3.82
C GLU A 164 -2.75 -9.65 -4.62
N GLU A 165 -3.55 -9.79 -5.69
CA GLU A 165 -3.97 -8.74 -6.63
C GLU A 165 -4.42 -7.45 -5.92
N ILE A 166 -5.18 -7.56 -4.82
CA ILE A 166 -5.69 -6.41 -4.05
C ILE A 166 -4.57 -5.63 -3.34
N GLU A 167 -3.45 -6.26 -2.97
CA GLU A 167 -2.32 -5.59 -2.32
C GLU A 167 -1.36 -5.00 -3.36
N THR A 168 -1.07 -5.76 -4.43
CA THR A 168 -0.26 -5.27 -5.56
C THR A 168 -0.91 -4.07 -6.27
N GLU A 169 -2.24 -4.09 -6.49
CA GLU A 169 -3.00 -2.98 -7.06
C GLU A 169 -3.01 -1.70 -6.21
N LYS A 170 -2.89 -1.81 -4.89
CA LYS A 170 -2.71 -0.65 -4.00
C LYS A 170 -1.28 -0.12 -4.10
N PHE A 171 -0.30 -1.01 -4.20
CA PHE A 171 1.10 -0.63 -4.32
C PHE A 171 1.40 0.10 -5.64
N ARG A 172 0.87 -0.38 -6.78
CA ARG A 172 0.92 0.33 -8.07
C ARG A 172 0.41 1.76 -7.96
N LYS A 173 -0.81 1.94 -7.44
CA LYS A 173 -1.45 3.27 -7.29
C LYS A 173 -0.70 4.16 -6.31
N MET A 174 -0.07 3.59 -5.29
CA MET A 174 0.81 4.30 -4.37
C MET A 174 2.10 4.75 -5.06
N ILE A 175 2.73 3.92 -5.89
CA ILE A 175 3.91 4.31 -6.69
C ILE A 175 3.59 5.45 -7.66
N GLU A 176 2.49 5.38 -8.42
CA GLU A 176 2.10 6.46 -9.35
C GLU A 176 1.79 7.77 -8.61
N ALA A 177 1.05 7.72 -7.49
CA ALA A 177 0.81 8.92 -6.66
C ALA A 177 2.12 9.49 -6.08
N THR A 178 3.08 8.63 -5.72
CA THR A 178 4.41 9.04 -5.23
C THR A 178 5.23 9.72 -6.34
N LYS A 179 5.12 9.24 -7.57
CA LYS A 179 5.68 9.88 -8.76
C LYS A 179 5.11 11.28 -8.95
N GLU A 180 3.78 11.41 -9.00
CA GLU A 180 3.11 12.71 -9.20
C GLU A 180 3.50 13.71 -8.10
N GLU A 181 3.57 13.26 -6.85
CA GLU A 181 4.00 14.07 -5.70
C GLU A 181 5.46 14.55 -5.89
N VAL A 182 6.39 13.64 -6.19
CA VAL A 182 7.83 13.96 -6.34
C VAL A 182 8.12 14.86 -7.53
N GLU A 183 7.50 14.64 -8.69
CA GLU A 183 7.66 15.50 -9.87
C GLU A 183 7.12 16.91 -9.60
N LEU A 184 5.96 17.01 -8.93
CA LEU A 184 5.35 18.27 -8.53
C LEU A 184 6.16 19.00 -7.43
N GLU A 185 6.76 18.28 -6.49
CA GLU A 185 7.67 18.87 -5.49
C GLU A 185 8.99 19.34 -6.09
N ALA A 186 9.58 18.58 -7.02
CA ALA A 186 10.77 18.99 -7.75
C ALA A 186 10.53 20.31 -8.51
N LEU A 187 9.41 20.38 -9.26
CA LEU A 187 9.05 21.57 -10.02
C LEU A 187 8.90 22.82 -9.13
N LYS A 188 8.27 22.69 -7.95
CA LYS A 188 8.18 23.77 -6.94
C LYS A 188 9.56 24.21 -6.41
N GLN A 189 10.53 23.30 -6.39
CA GLN A 189 11.90 23.55 -5.91
C GLN A 189 12.86 24.02 -7.01
N GLY A 190 12.38 24.24 -8.23
CA GLY A 190 13.20 24.63 -9.38
C GLY A 190 14.02 23.47 -9.98
N GLU A 191 13.65 22.23 -9.68
CA GLU A 191 14.30 21.02 -10.18
C GLU A 191 13.49 20.40 -11.32
N LYS A 192 14.20 19.76 -12.27
CA LYS A 192 13.59 18.87 -13.26
C LYS A 192 13.87 17.43 -12.85
N ILE A 193 12.86 16.76 -12.32
CA ILE A 193 12.86 15.31 -12.06
C ILE A 193 11.77 14.70 -12.93
N GLU A 194 12.11 13.63 -13.65
CA GLU A 194 11.17 12.79 -14.39
C GLU A 194 11.26 11.37 -13.81
N VAL A 195 10.12 10.81 -13.38
CA VAL A 195 10.03 9.50 -12.76
C VAL A 195 9.38 8.52 -13.74
N ILE A 196 10.12 7.49 -14.14
CA ILE A 196 9.64 6.41 -14.99
C ILE A 196 9.39 5.19 -14.13
N THR A 197 8.18 4.63 -14.25
CA THR A 197 7.70 3.47 -13.51
C THR A 197 7.53 2.30 -14.46
N ILE A 198 8.09 1.14 -14.11
CA ILE A 198 7.96 -0.11 -14.88
C ILE A 198 7.75 -1.30 -13.95
N GLU A 199 7.11 -2.35 -14.46
CA GLU A 199 7.03 -3.66 -13.82
C GLU A 199 7.95 -4.66 -14.53
N ALA A 200 8.43 -5.65 -13.77
CA ALA A 200 9.39 -6.66 -14.22
C ALA A 200 9.09 -8.02 -13.55
N THR A 201 9.59 -9.10 -14.13
CA THR A 201 9.36 -10.48 -13.67
C THR A 201 10.34 -10.94 -12.59
N GLU A 202 9.97 -11.99 -11.84
CA GLU A 202 10.88 -12.62 -10.87
C GLU A 202 12.10 -13.28 -11.55
N ASP A 203 11.93 -13.86 -12.74
CA ASP A 203 13.05 -14.35 -13.56
C ASP A 203 14.08 -13.24 -13.86
N LEU A 204 13.58 -12.01 -14.11
CA LEU A 204 14.46 -10.87 -14.35
C LEU A 204 15.14 -10.36 -13.08
N LEU A 205 14.46 -10.42 -11.93
CA LEU A 205 15.07 -10.16 -10.63
C LEU A 205 16.22 -11.13 -10.33
N MET A 206 16.03 -12.41 -10.64
CA MET A 206 17.09 -13.43 -10.46
C MET A 206 18.25 -13.19 -11.43
N THR A 207 17.97 -12.93 -12.71
CA THR A 207 18.99 -12.57 -13.71
C THR A 207 19.78 -11.33 -13.29
N ALA A 208 19.10 -10.27 -12.84
CA ALA A 208 19.74 -9.02 -12.41
C ALA A 208 20.68 -9.23 -11.20
N ARG A 209 20.30 -10.09 -10.25
CA ARG A 209 21.12 -10.47 -9.08
C ARG A 209 22.39 -11.22 -9.50
N GLU A 210 22.29 -12.19 -10.41
CA GLU A 210 23.45 -12.91 -10.95
C GLU A 210 24.38 -11.97 -11.74
N GLU A 211 23.80 -11.11 -12.56
CA GLU A 211 24.50 -10.14 -13.40
C GLU A 211 25.03 -8.89 -12.67
N LYS A 212 24.74 -8.76 -11.37
CA LYS A 212 25.07 -7.62 -10.48
C LYS A 212 24.64 -6.27 -11.07
N THR A 213 23.40 -6.21 -11.52
CA THR A 213 22.76 -4.99 -12.05
C THR A 213 21.41 -4.79 -11.38
N SER A 214 20.83 -3.61 -11.54
CA SER A 214 19.44 -3.37 -11.18
C SER A 214 18.47 -3.99 -12.17
N VAL A 215 17.27 -4.34 -11.69
CA VAL A 215 16.18 -4.87 -12.53
C VAL A 215 15.72 -3.80 -13.51
N GLY A 216 15.65 -2.52 -13.09
CA GLY A 216 15.24 -1.41 -13.95
C GLY A 216 16.08 -1.26 -15.21
N LYS A 217 17.40 -1.10 -15.05
CA LYS A 217 18.34 -1.07 -16.20
C LYS A 217 18.20 -2.31 -17.10
N LEU A 218 18.03 -3.49 -16.51
CA LEU A 218 17.94 -4.74 -17.27
C LEU A 218 16.63 -4.87 -18.05
N GLN A 219 15.50 -4.46 -17.49
CA GLN A 219 14.19 -4.44 -18.16
C GLN A 219 14.19 -3.43 -19.32
N VAL A 220 14.70 -2.20 -19.10
CA VAL A 220 14.85 -1.21 -20.19
C VAL A 220 15.77 -1.75 -21.30
N TYR A 221 16.82 -2.49 -20.94
CA TYR A 221 17.69 -3.13 -21.94
C TYR A 221 17.00 -4.25 -22.72
N GLN A 222 16.14 -5.06 -22.08
CA GLN A 222 15.34 -6.07 -22.77
C GLN A 222 14.34 -5.42 -23.74
N ASN A 223 13.61 -4.40 -23.30
CA ASN A 223 12.69 -3.63 -24.15
C ASN A 223 13.42 -3.07 -25.39
N LEU A 224 14.63 -2.52 -25.21
CA LEU A 224 15.49 -2.03 -26.30
C LEU A 224 16.06 -3.14 -27.21
N LYS A 225 16.25 -4.36 -26.69
CA LYS A 225 16.67 -5.55 -27.46
C LYS A 225 15.53 -6.06 -28.33
N GLU A 226 14.33 -6.22 -27.77
CA GLU A 226 13.14 -6.71 -28.47
C GLU A 226 12.77 -5.78 -29.64
N TYR A 227 12.73 -4.47 -29.39
CA TYR A 227 12.48 -3.44 -30.41
C TYR A 227 13.46 -3.51 -31.60
N LYS A 228 14.67 -4.06 -31.40
CA LYS A 228 15.72 -4.13 -32.43
C LYS A 228 15.78 -5.50 -33.11
N ASN A 229 15.49 -6.59 -32.40
CA ASN A 229 15.32 -7.92 -33.01
C ASN A 229 14.17 -7.95 -34.02
N ASP A 230 13.10 -7.19 -33.80
CA ASP A 230 11.98 -7.05 -34.75
C ASP A 230 12.33 -6.33 -36.07
N LYS A 231 13.55 -5.77 -36.20
CA LYS A 231 13.96 -4.98 -37.37
C LYS A 231 15.36 -5.26 -37.95
N ILE A 232 16.32 -5.77 -37.18
CA ILE A 232 17.67 -6.08 -37.69
C ILE A 232 18.19 -7.40 -37.09
N ASP A 233 18.52 -8.34 -37.97
CA ASP A 233 19.32 -9.52 -37.63
C ASP A 233 20.78 -9.09 -37.38
N VAL A 234 21.23 -9.19 -36.12
CA VAL A 234 22.59 -8.81 -35.69
C VAL A 234 23.33 -10.04 -35.17
N ASP A 235 24.08 -10.62 -36.10
CA ASP A 235 25.05 -11.70 -35.86
C ASP A 235 26.25 -11.22 -35.00
N THR A 236 26.96 -12.19 -34.44
CA THR A 236 28.16 -12.15 -33.58
C THR A 236 27.95 -11.95 -32.07
N THR A 237 28.60 -12.84 -31.32
CA THR A 237 28.44 -13.02 -29.87
C THR A 237 29.26 -12.02 -29.03
N GLU A 238 30.28 -11.37 -29.61
CA GLU A 238 31.16 -10.46 -28.87
C GLU A 238 30.59 -9.04 -28.76
N GLU A 239 29.94 -8.53 -29.81
CA GLU A 239 29.25 -7.23 -29.73
C GLU A 239 28.14 -7.23 -28.67
N LYS A 240 27.42 -8.36 -28.49
CA LYS A 240 26.40 -8.50 -27.44
C LYS A 240 27.00 -8.27 -26.05
N LYS A 241 28.12 -8.93 -25.73
CA LYS A 241 28.83 -8.76 -24.45
C LYS A 241 29.35 -7.34 -24.22
N VAL A 242 29.93 -6.70 -25.24
CA VAL A 242 30.44 -5.32 -25.12
C VAL A 242 29.30 -4.30 -24.96
N LYS A 243 28.15 -4.53 -25.60
CA LYS A 243 26.94 -3.72 -25.41
C LYS A 243 26.31 -3.95 -24.03
N GLU A 244 26.26 -5.19 -23.55
CA GLU A 244 25.80 -5.57 -22.20
C GLU A 244 26.62 -4.88 -21.10
N ILE A 245 27.95 -4.91 -21.18
CA ILE A 245 28.83 -4.24 -20.20
C ILE A 245 28.57 -2.73 -20.19
N LYS A 246 28.53 -2.09 -21.36
CA LYS A 246 28.28 -0.64 -21.47
C LYS A 246 26.90 -0.23 -20.96
N VAL A 247 25.88 -1.06 -21.13
CA VAL A 247 24.51 -0.77 -20.65
C VAL A 247 24.40 -0.85 -19.12
N LYS A 248 25.17 -1.70 -18.45
CA LYS A 248 25.22 -1.74 -16.97
C LYS A 248 25.78 -0.45 -16.37
N GLU A 249 26.83 0.09 -17.00
CA GLU A 249 27.47 1.36 -16.60
C GLU A 249 26.69 2.61 -17.07
N MET A 250 25.77 2.46 -18.02
CA MET A 250 24.98 3.54 -18.60
C MET A 250 24.08 4.24 -17.56
N LYS A 251 23.92 5.56 -17.71
CA LYS A 251 23.00 6.35 -16.89
C LYS A 251 21.57 6.17 -17.36
N VAL A 252 20.63 6.28 -16.42
CA VAL A 252 19.18 6.18 -16.71
C VAL A 252 18.74 7.17 -17.79
N LYS A 253 19.27 8.40 -17.77
CA LYS A 253 19.07 9.40 -18.82
C LYS A 253 19.48 8.93 -20.22
N GLU A 254 20.61 8.23 -20.33
CA GLU A 254 21.16 7.77 -21.61
C GLU A 254 20.33 6.59 -22.17
N LEU A 255 19.86 5.69 -21.29
CA LEU A 255 18.92 4.62 -21.63
C LEU A 255 17.59 5.15 -22.20
N ILE A 256 17.00 6.14 -21.53
CA ILE A 256 15.74 6.76 -21.94
C ILE A 256 15.91 7.57 -23.24
N GLN A 257 17.03 8.26 -23.39
CA GLN A 257 17.33 8.98 -24.63
C GLN A 257 17.53 8.05 -25.83
N LEU A 258 18.09 6.83 -25.64
CA LEU A 258 18.14 5.82 -26.71
C LEU A 258 16.73 5.40 -27.16
N GLN A 259 15.84 5.08 -26.20
CA GLN A 259 14.45 4.71 -26.49
C GLN A 259 13.72 5.80 -27.29
N ASN A 260 13.83 7.06 -26.84
CA ASN A 260 13.18 8.20 -27.49
C ASN A 260 13.78 8.55 -28.87
N GLN A 261 15.09 8.35 -29.07
CA GLN A 261 15.74 8.60 -30.36
C GLN A 261 15.38 7.55 -31.43
N ASP A 262 15.24 6.29 -31.04
CA ASP A 262 14.81 5.23 -31.98
C ASP A 262 13.33 5.44 -32.40
N GLU A 263 12.45 5.81 -31.46
CA GLU A 263 11.06 6.21 -31.77
C GLU A 263 10.97 7.38 -32.76
N GLU A 264 11.80 8.42 -32.61
CA GLU A 264 11.84 9.54 -33.56
C GLU A 264 12.35 9.13 -34.95
N GLN A 265 13.30 8.19 -35.01
CA GLN A 265 13.83 7.71 -36.29
C GLN A 265 12.79 6.89 -37.06
N ASP A 266 12.03 6.02 -36.40
CA ASP A 266 10.94 5.28 -37.05
C ASP A 266 9.82 6.21 -37.55
N LYS A 267 9.42 7.21 -36.76
CA LYS A 267 8.46 8.25 -37.18
C LYS A 267 8.97 9.04 -38.41
N LYS A 268 10.29 9.19 -38.57
CA LYS A 268 10.94 9.83 -39.74
C LYS A 268 11.14 8.87 -40.93
N GLN A 269 11.27 7.55 -40.70
CA GLN A 269 11.35 6.56 -41.77
C GLN A 269 9.98 6.31 -42.42
N ASN A 270 8.91 6.15 -41.62
CA ASN A 270 7.56 5.95 -42.16
C ASN A 270 7.12 7.10 -43.07
N LYS A 271 7.33 8.36 -42.66
CA LYS A 271 7.07 9.53 -43.53
C LYS A 271 7.81 9.47 -44.88
N LYS A 272 9.07 9.04 -44.86
CA LYS A 272 9.87 8.86 -46.10
C LYS A 272 9.46 7.66 -46.95
N GLN A 273 8.63 6.74 -46.43
CA GLN A 273 7.99 5.70 -47.23
C GLN A 273 6.68 6.20 -47.84
N GLU A 274 5.86 6.94 -47.09
CA GLU A 274 4.62 7.56 -47.60
C GLU A 274 4.90 8.56 -48.74
N GLU A 275 5.89 9.45 -48.57
CA GLU A 275 6.32 10.39 -49.62
C GLU A 275 6.77 9.66 -50.89
N LYS A 276 7.50 8.54 -50.75
CA LYS A 276 7.97 7.70 -51.88
C LYS A 276 6.88 6.86 -52.55
N GLN A 277 5.72 6.68 -51.93
CA GLN A 277 4.56 6.08 -52.61
C GLN A 277 3.79 7.15 -53.43
N ASN A 278 3.63 8.36 -52.89
CA ASN A 278 2.91 9.44 -53.60
C ASN A 278 3.64 9.94 -54.86
N GLU A 279 4.98 9.99 -54.89
CA GLU A 279 5.71 10.40 -56.11
C GLU A 279 5.57 9.42 -57.31
N LYS A 280 5.04 8.19 -57.10
CA LYS A 280 4.92 7.18 -58.17
C LYS A 280 3.63 7.21 -58.98
N GLN A 281 2.68 8.11 -58.70
CA GLN A 281 1.51 8.37 -59.56
C GLN A 281 1.61 9.71 -60.30
N GLY A 282 2.81 10.03 -60.80
CA GLY A 282 3.20 11.30 -61.44
C GLY A 282 3.13 11.38 -62.98
N GLY A 283 2.42 10.48 -63.65
CA GLY A 283 1.93 10.66 -65.04
C GLY A 283 2.90 10.51 -66.23
N LYS A 284 2.40 9.86 -67.30
CA LYS A 284 2.57 10.32 -68.70
C LYS A 284 1.62 9.58 -69.65
N VAL A 285 0.75 10.33 -70.32
CA VAL A 285 -0.10 9.84 -71.42
C VAL A 285 0.70 9.89 -72.73
N LYS A 286 0.48 8.91 -73.61
CA LYS A 286 0.71 8.99 -75.06
C LYS A 286 -0.44 8.31 -75.80
N GLU A 287 -0.65 8.70 -77.05
CA GLU A 287 -1.93 8.61 -77.74
C GLU A 287 -2.00 7.48 -78.79
N HIS A 288 -3.13 6.76 -78.80
CA HIS A 288 -3.92 6.35 -79.99
C HIS A 288 -3.28 5.42 -81.06
N PRO A 289 -4.06 4.79 -82.01
CA PRO A 289 -5.42 5.15 -82.45
C PRO A 289 -6.45 4.01 -82.75
N ILE A 290 -7.71 4.45 -82.96
CA ILE A 290 -8.78 3.90 -83.84
C ILE A 290 -9.34 2.48 -83.58
N PHE A 291 -10.63 2.40 -83.23
CA PHE A 291 -11.69 2.03 -84.19
C PHE A 291 -13.06 2.63 -83.82
N ASP A 292 -13.95 2.76 -84.80
CA ASP A 292 -15.19 3.55 -84.78
C ASP A 292 -16.46 2.81 -84.28
N GLN A 293 -17.44 3.55 -83.72
CA GLN A 293 -18.75 3.81 -84.38
C GLN A 293 -19.77 4.59 -83.51
N HIS A 294 -20.48 5.53 -84.14
CA HIS A 294 -21.75 6.16 -83.70
C HIS A 294 -22.96 5.38 -84.29
N PRO A 295 -24.26 5.79 -84.16
CA PRO A 295 -24.92 6.81 -83.31
C PRO A 295 -26.15 6.25 -82.51
N GLY A 296 -26.89 7.09 -81.78
CA GLY A 296 -28.24 6.74 -81.29
C GLY A 296 -28.87 7.73 -80.28
N SER A 297 -29.77 8.62 -80.74
CA SER A 297 -30.33 9.72 -79.92
C SER A 297 -31.84 9.61 -79.66
N LYS A 298 -32.30 10.04 -78.46
CA LYS A 298 -33.55 10.81 -78.20
C LYS A 298 -33.75 11.20 -76.71
N LYS A 299 -34.82 11.97 -76.43
CA LYS A 299 -35.09 12.75 -75.20
C LYS A 299 -36.52 12.50 -74.68
N GLU A 300 -36.77 12.81 -73.39
CA GLU A 300 -38.06 13.28 -72.79
C GLU A 300 -39.29 12.31 -72.82
N GLU A 301 -40.28 12.28 -71.90
CA GLU A 301 -40.57 13.05 -70.65
C GLU A 301 -41.59 12.33 -69.71
N LYS A 302 -41.44 12.45 -68.36
CA LYS A 302 -42.48 12.38 -67.26
C LYS A 302 -43.37 11.10 -67.12
N VAL A 303 -44.13 10.81 -66.05
CA VAL A 303 -44.75 11.57 -64.91
C VAL A 303 -44.62 10.77 -63.54
N PRO A 304 -45.30 11.03 -62.37
CA PRO A 304 -44.78 10.75 -61.00
C PRO A 304 -45.67 9.71 -60.21
N PRO A 305 -45.75 9.59 -58.84
CA PRO A 305 -45.17 10.37 -57.71
C PRO A 305 -44.66 9.59 -56.45
N ALA A 306 -44.23 10.38 -55.43
CA ALA A 306 -43.85 10.02 -54.04
C ALA A 306 -42.55 9.18 -53.88
N VAL A 307 -41.78 9.23 -52.78
CA VAL A 307 -41.92 9.88 -51.45
C VAL A 307 -40.76 10.89 -51.19
N GLN A 308 -40.88 11.75 -50.18
CA GLN A 308 -39.96 12.87 -49.88
C GLN A 308 -38.66 12.48 -49.14
N LYS A 309 -37.67 13.40 -49.21
CA LYS A 309 -36.48 13.48 -48.33
C LYS A 309 -36.85 14.17 -47.01
N GLU A 310 -36.00 14.06 -45.99
CA GLU A 310 -35.15 15.22 -45.61
C GLU A 310 -34.00 14.88 -44.65
N GLN A 311 -33.02 15.79 -44.60
CA GLN A 311 -31.98 15.90 -43.57
C GLN A 311 -32.22 17.24 -42.86
N GLN A 312 -31.96 17.35 -41.55
CA GLN A 312 -30.97 18.29 -40.97
C GLN A 312 -31.04 18.31 -39.43
N LYS A 313 -30.23 19.17 -38.82
CA LYS A 313 -29.99 19.30 -37.37
C LYS A 313 -30.87 20.42 -36.77
N LEU A 314 -30.88 20.48 -35.42
CA LEU A 314 -30.58 21.66 -34.59
C LEU A 314 -31.68 22.09 -33.58
N ASN A 315 -31.25 22.15 -32.30
CA ASN A 315 -31.74 22.94 -31.16
C ASN A 315 -33.19 22.81 -30.59
N HIS A 316 -33.22 22.40 -29.31
CA HIS A 316 -33.71 23.17 -28.14
C HIS A 316 -35.15 23.74 -28.12
N TYR A 317 -35.92 23.39 -27.08
CA TYR A 317 -36.73 24.35 -26.31
C TYR A 317 -37.03 23.85 -24.88
N THR A 318 -37.50 24.78 -24.03
CA THR A 318 -37.92 24.67 -22.63
C THR A 318 -39.44 24.33 -22.52
N ASN A 319 -40.21 24.40 -21.42
CA ASN A 319 -40.06 25.03 -20.08
C ASN A 319 -41.05 24.44 -19.03
N ASP A 320 -41.15 25.11 -17.86
CA ASP A 320 -42.24 25.12 -16.85
C ASP A 320 -42.35 23.89 -15.90
N GLN A 321 -42.14 24.00 -14.57
CA GLN A 321 -42.87 24.72 -13.47
C GLN A 321 -44.09 23.95 -12.92
N GLU A 322 -44.41 23.90 -11.61
CA GLU A 322 -43.70 24.15 -10.32
C GLU A 322 -44.49 23.39 -9.20
N GLU A 323 -44.37 23.45 -7.86
CA GLU A 323 -43.76 24.33 -6.83
C GLU A 323 -43.55 23.50 -5.53
N LYS A 324 -43.02 24.10 -4.43
CA LYS A 324 -42.95 23.59 -3.02
C LYS A 324 -42.01 22.40 -2.73
N GLY A 325 -41.04 22.46 -1.79
CA GLY A 325 -40.52 23.59 -1.00
C GLY A 325 -40.37 23.27 0.49
N THR A 326 -39.15 23.03 0.99
CA THR A 326 -38.84 23.16 2.44
C THR A 326 -37.35 23.34 2.73
N VAL A 327 -37.07 24.21 3.70
CA VAL A 327 -35.77 24.64 4.24
C VAL A 327 -34.82 23.50 4.63
N ILE A 328 -33.57 23.54 4.14
CA ILE A 328 -32.43 22.85 4.79
C ILE A 328 -31.70 23.86 5.68
N LYS A 329 -31.60 23.57 6.99
CA LYS A 329 -30.88 24.42 7.95
C LYS A 329 -29.38 24.17 7.88
N LYS A 330 -28.61 25.25 7.70
CA LYS A 330 -27.20 25.33 8.13
C LYS A 330 -27.15 25.01 9.63
N LYS A 331 -26.24 24.13 10.06
CA LYS A 331 -25.88 23.94 11.48
C LYS A 331 -24.38 24.07 11.61
N GLU A 332 -23.96 25.09 12.32
CA GLU A 332 -22.56 25.36 12.65
C GLU A 332 -22.17 24.63 13.94
N HIS A 333 -20.87 24.39 14.12
CA HIS A 333 -20.36 23.75 15.34
C HIS A 333 -20.43 24.74 16.51
N PRO A 334 -20.87 24.33 17.71
CA PRO A 334 -20.79 25.17 18.90
C PRO A 334 -19.33 25.30 19.35
N VAL A 335 -18.76 26.49 19.19
CA VAL A 335 -17.57 26.92 19.93
C VAL A 335 -17.96 27.08 21.40
N PHE A 336 -17.08 26.70 22.32
CA PHE A 336 -17.19 27.01 23.75
C PHE A 336 -15.84 27.51 24.25
N GLU A 337 -15.81 28.76 24.72
CA GLU A 337 -14.66 29.38 25.36
C GLU A 337 -14.92 29.57 26.87
N GLU A 338 -13.85 29.38 27.65
CA GLU A 338 -13.57 29.88 29.02
C GLU A 338 -14.55 29.67 30.20
N HIS A 339 -14.15 28.75 31.09
CA HIS A 339 -13.71 28.96 32.50
C HIS A 339 -14.45 29.95 33.43
N PRO A 340 -14.60 29.63 34.75
CA PRO A 340 -13.54 30.01 35.71
C PRO A 340 -13.35 29.14 36.98
N GLY A 341 -12.07 29.03 37.45
CA GLY A 341 -11.68 28.66 38.82
C GLY A 341 -11.82 27.17 39.21
N GLN A 342 -11.16 26.63 40.25
CA GLN A 342 -10.05 27.06 41.12
C GLN A 342 -9.18 25.79 41.34
N GLY A 343 -7.85 25.78 41.50
CA GLY A 343 -6.99 26.71 42.22
C GLY A 343 -6.46 26.08 43.52
N LYS A 344 -5.36 25.29 43.45
CA LYS A 344 -4.52 24.96 44.64
C LYS A 344 -3.13 24.48 44.25
N LYS A 345 -2.12 24.98 44.98
CA LYS A 345 -0.71 24.52 44.91
C LYS A 345 -0.49 23.36 45.88
N SER A 346 0.50 22.51 45.58
CA SER A 346 1.34 21.89 46.60
C SER A 346 2.81 21.97 46.16
N GLU A 347 3.69 22.32 47.09
CA GLU A 347 5.14 22.38 46.87
C GLU A 347 5.83 21.20 47.54
N LYS A 348 6.98 20.80 46.97
CA LYS A 348 8.14 20.15 47.65
C LYS A 348 7.87 18.88 48.47
N ILE A 349 8.67 17.86 48.17
CA ILE A 349 9.80 17.50 49.03
C ILE A 349 11.01 17.26 48.12
N LYS A 350 12.19 17.73 48.53
CA LYS A 350 13.48 17.24 48.04
C LYS A 350 14.00 16.28 49.12
N GLU A 351 14.41 15.07 48.75
CA GLU A 351 15.29 14.27 49.62
C GLU A 351 16.73 14.30 49.09
N ASN A 352 17.69 14.11 50.00
CA ASN A 352 19.10 14.37 49.76
C ASN A 352 19.98 13.33 50.46
N LYS A 353 20.53 12.40 49.69
CA LYS A 353 21.64 11.50 50.06
C LYS A 353 22.51 11.29 48.80
N GLY A 354 23.84 11.20 48.89
CA GLY A 354 24.69 11.35 50.06
C GLY A 354 25.98 10.53 49.96
N LYS A 355 27.04 11.14 49.42
CA LYS A 355 28.47 10.74 49.43
C LYS A 355 28.86 9.27 49.65
N ASN A 356 29.60 8.73 48.68
CA ASN A 356 30.93 8.10 48.83
C ASN A 356 31.48 7.86 47.39
N SER A 357 32.74 8.02 46.97
CA SER A 357 34.10 7.87 47.54
C SER A 357 34.41 6.46 48.06
N ARG A 358 35.44 5.75 47.58
CA ARG A 358 36.71 6.19 46.99
C ARG A 358 37.35 5.05 46.15
N GLU A 359 38.39 5.39 45.41
CA GLU A 359 39.45 4.50 44.85
C GLU A 359 39.00 3.34 43.93
#